data_AF-A0A935Z7G5-F1
#
_entry.id   AF-A0A935Z7G5-F1
#
_cell.length_a   1.000
_cell.length_b   1.000
_cell.length_c   1.000
_cell.angle_alpha   90.00
_cell.angle_beta   90.00
_cell.angle_gamma   90.00
#
_symmetry.space_group_name_H-M   'P 1'
#
loop_
_entity.id
_entity.type
_entity.pdbx_description
1 polymer ?
#
loop_
_entity_poly.entity_id
_entity_poly.type
_entity_poly.pdbx_seq_one_letter_code
_entity_poly.pdbx_strand_id
1 'polypeptide(L)'
;MLQGALIGLIVALAMFFWQKRQAKLGTGLAGAIEGALVPGEPLTLGEIASRVGKASFLGRGEVAQSLNALHAVGKVRIHPAPEGTPQLQKVDHIRYERIA
;
A
#
# COMPACT_ATOMS: atom_id res chain seq x y z
N MET A 1 -0.90 13.44 30.50
CA MET A 1 -0.38 12.35 29.63
C MET A 1 -1.50 11.53 28.98
N LEU A 2 -2.55 11.12 29.71
CA LEU A 2 -3.67 10.33 29.16
C LEU A 2 -4.45 11.05 28.04
N GLN A 3 -4.71 12.35 28.18
CA GLN A 3 -5.43 13.15 27.18
C GLN A 3 -4.66 13.26 25.85
N GLY A 4 -3.33 13.41 25.88
CA GLY A 4 -2.50 13.45 24.68
C GLY A 4 -2.48 12.12 23.93
N ALA A 5 -2.41 11.00 24.68
CA ALA A 5 -2.50 9.66 24.09
C ALA A 5 -3.87 9.41 23.45
N LEU A 6 -4.96 9.90 24.07
CA LEU A 6 -6.31 9.77 23.53
C LEU A 6 -6.49 10.55 22.21
N ILE A 7 -6.00 11.79 22.17
CA ILE A 7 -6.03 12.61 20.95
C ILE A 7 -5.22 11.95 19.84
N GLY A 8 -4.01 11.46 20.17
CA GLY A 8 -3.17 10.73 19.22
C GLY A 8 -3.87 9.49 18.63
N LEU A 9 -4.56 8.73 19.47
CA LEU A 9 -5.32 7.56 19.03
C LEU A 9 -6.48 7.94 18.09
N ILE A 10 -7.23 8.99 18.43
CA ILE A 10 -8.36 9.46 17.60
C ILE A 10 -7.86 9.93 16.22
N VAL A 11 -6.76 10.69 16.18
CA VAL A 11 -6.17 11.15 14.92
C VAL A 11 -5.69 9.97 14.08
N ALA A 12 -4.99 9.00 14.68
CA ALA A 12 -4.53 7.81 13.97
C ALA A 12 -5.69 7.00 13.37
N LEU A 13 -6.78 6.82 14.14
CA LEU A 13 -7.99 6.14 13.66
C LEU A 13 -8.66 6.93 12.53
N ALA A 14 -8.80 8.24 12.66
CA ALA A 14 -9.40 9.09 11.62
C ALA A 14 -8.62 9.00 10.31
N MET A 15 -7.27 9.04 10.36
CA MET A 15 -6.42 8.87 9.18
C MET A 15 -6.56 7.48 8.57
N PHE A 16 -6.63 6.42 9.40
CA PHE A 16 -6.83 5.05 8.93
C PHE A 16 -8.17 4.88 8.19
N PHE A 17 -9.26 5.39 8.78
CA PHE A 17 -10.59 5.35 8.13
C PHE A 17 -10.64 6.17 6.84
N TRP A 18 -10.02 7.35 6.84
CA TRP A 18 -9.95 8.21 5.66
C TRP A 18 -9.20 7.54 4.51
N GLN A 19 -8.05 6.92 4.81
CA GLN A 19 -7.26 6.20 3.83
C GLN A 19 -7.99 4.97 3.27
N LYS A 20 -8.68 4.21 4.13
CA LYS A 20 -9.51 3.08 3.69
C LYS A 20 -10.66 3.54 2.78
N ARG A 21 -11.28 4.70 3.09
CA ARG A 21 -12.31 5.30 2.26
C ARG A 21 -11.77 5.72 0.89
N GLN A 22 -10.59 6.37 0.84
CA GLN A 22 -9.95 6.72 -0.43
C GLN A 22 -9.59 5.49 -1.28
N ALA A 23 -9.10 4.41 -0.66
CA ALA A 23 -8.84 3.16 -1.36
C ALA A 23 -10.12 2.53 -1.93
N LYS A 24 -11.22 2.57 -1.16
CA LYS A 24 -12.53 2.08 -1.64
C LYS A 24 -13.03 2.91 -2.82
N LEU A 25 -12.92 4.24 -2.74
CA LEU A 25 -13.34 5.16 -3.80
C LEU A 25 -12.37 5.23 -5.00
N GLY A 26 -11.15 4.70 -4.87
CA GLY A 26 -10.15 4.76 -5.92
C GLY A 26 -9.63 6.19 -6.18
N THR A 27 -9.49 7.01 -5.13
CA THR A 27 -9.05 8.41 -5.26
C THR A 27 -7.64 8.63 -4.69
N GLY A 28 -6.96 9.66 -5.20
CA GLY A 28 -5.59 10.00 -4.81
C GLY A 28 -4.58 8.91 -5.17
N LEU A 29 -3.57 8.70 -4.32
CA LEU A 29 -2.50 7.73 -4.57
C LEU A 29 -3.02 6.28 -4.69
N ALA A 30 -4.04 5.91 -3.91
CA ALA A 30 -4.64 4.57 -4.00
C ALA A 30 -5.31 4.32 -5.36
N GLY A 31 -5.98 5.34 -5.93
CA GLY A 31 -6.54 5.27 -7.28
C GLY A 31 -5.47 5.15 -8.36
N ALA A 32 -4.39 5.94 -8.25
CA ALA A 32 -3.26 5.87 -9.17
C ALA A 32 -2.58 4.50 -9.14
N ILE A 33 -2.42 3.90 -7.95
CA ILE A 33 -1.87 2.55 -7.79
C ILE A 33 -2.82 1.50 -8.36
N GLU A 34 -4.12 1.60 -8.08
CA GLU A 34 -5.12 0.68 -8.65
C GLU A 34 -5.11 0.71 -10.19
N GLY A 35 -4.98 1.90 -10.78
CA GLY A 35 -4.86 2.06 -12.23
C GLY A 35 -3.51 1.59 -12.81
N ALA A 36 -2.44 1.63 -12.02
CA ALA A 36 -1.12 1.16 -12.44
C ALA A 36 -0.96 -0.37 -12.37
N LEU A 37 -1.80 -1.04 -11.58
CA LEU A 37 -1.83 -2.50 -11.45
C LEU A 37 -2.72 -3.12 -12.52
N VAL A 38 -2.17 -4.08 -13.26
CA VAL A 38 -2.89 -4.84 -14.29
C VAL A 38 -3.29 -6.21 -13.71
N PRO A 39 -4.55 -6.66 -13.88
CA PRO A 39 -4.95 -8.02 -13.49
C PRO A 39 -4.07 -9.07 -14.17
N GLY A 40 -3.56 -10.05 -13.42
CA GLY A 40 -2.67 -11.10 -13.96
C GLY A 40 -1.19 -10.71 -14.07
N GLU A 41 -0.81 -9.46 -13.79
CA GLU A 41 0.58 -8.99 -13.81
C GLU A 41 1.03 -8.60 -12.39
N PRO A 42 1.63 -9.52 -11.62
CA PRO A 42 2.09 -9.22 -10.27
C PRO A 42 3.38 -8.37 -10.31
N LEU A 43 3.32 -7.17 -9.73
CA LEU A 43 4.41 -6.18 -9.72
C LEU A 43 5.02 -5.99 -8.34
N THR A 44 6.31 -5.69 -8.30
CA THR A 44 7.03 -5.36 -7.06
C THR A 44 6.69 -3.95 -6.57
N LEU A 45 6.99 -3.67 -5.30
CA LEU A 45 6.82 -2.33 -4.72
C LEU A 45 7.60 -1.26 -5.53
N GLY A 46 8.82 -1.58 -5.96
CA GLY A 46 9.66 -0.68 -6.73
C GLY A 46 9.09 -0.35 -8.11
N GLU A 47 8.54 -1.34 -8.81
CA GLU A 47 7.90 -1.15 -10.10
C GLU A 47 6.64 -0.30 -9.99
N ILE A 48 5.78 -0.59 -9.01
CA ILE A 48 4.55 0.18 -8.76
C ILE A 48 4.90 1.62 -8.41
N ALA A 49 5.85 1.81 -7.49
CA ALA A 49 6.33 3.13 -7.09
C ALA A 49 6.89 3.93 -8.29
N SER A 50 7.57 3.25 -9.21
CA SER A 50 8.08 3.89 -10.43
C SER A 50 6.95 4.30 -11.38
N ARG A 51 5.94 3.42 -11.57
CA ARG A 51 4.75 3.70 -12.41
C ARG A 51 3.94 4.89 -11.91
N VAL A 52 3.87 5.11 -10.59
CA VAL A 52 3.11 6.24 -10.00
C VAL A 52 3.98 7.45 -9.63
N GLY A 53 5.25 7.49 -10.08
CA GLY A 53 6.14 8.64 -9.86
C GLY A 53 6.60 8.83 -8.41
N LYS A 54 6.61 7.76 -7.60
CA LYS A 54 6.93 7.73 -6.16
C LYS A 54 8.15 6.86 -5.84
N ALA A 55 9.15 6.83 -6.73
CA ALA A 55 10.32 5.95 -6.60
C ALA A 55 11.26 6.26 -5.41
N SER A 56 11.13 7.45 -4.79
CA SER A 56 11.91 7.85 -3.62
C SER A 56 11.63 6.96 -2.40
N PHE A 57 12.55 6.92 -1.43
CA PHE A 57 12.37 6.12 -0.21
C PHE A 57 11.06 6.45 0.54
N LEU A 58 10.77 7.74 0.73
CA LEU A 58 9.52 8.19 1.35
C LEU A 58 8.30 7.82 0.48
N GLY A 59 8.40 8.00 -0.84
CA GLY A 59 7.34 7.65 -1.78
C GLY A 59 7.01 6.15 -1.78
N ARG A 60 8.02 5.28 -1.69
CA ARG A 60 7.82 3.82 -1.55
C ARG A 60 7.06 3.49 -0.26
N GLY A 61 7.30 4.22 0.83
CA GLY A 61 6.54 4.10 2.08
C GLY A 61 5.05 4.44 1.89
N GLU A 62 4.75 5.55 1.23
CA GLU A 62 3.36 5.95 0.92
C GLU A 62 2.65 4.94 0.01
N VAL A 63 3.38 4.39 -0.97
CA VAL A 63 2.88 3.35 -1.88
C VAL A 63 2.59 2.06 -1.12
N ALA A 64 3.49 1.60 -0.26
CA ALA A 64 3.28 0.42 0.58
C ALA A 64 2.06 0.57 1.50
N GLN A 65 1.89 1.74 2.13
CA GLN A 65 0.72 2.03 2.96
C GLN A 65 -0.58 2.01 2.15
N SER A 66 -0.56 2.55 0.94
CA SER A 66 -1.71 2.56 0.03
C SER A 66 -2.05 1.17 -0.51
N LEU A 67 -1.04 0.34 -0.82
CA LEU A 67 -1.22 -1.06 -1.21
C LEU A 67 -1.86 -1.87 -0.08
N ASN A 68 -1.43 -1.66 1.17
CA ASN A 68 -2.08 -2.27 2.33
C ASN A 68 -3.54 -1.84 2.47
N ALA A 69 -3.86 -0.57 2.22
CA ALA A 69 -5.24 -0.09 2.22
C ALA A 69 -6.08 -0.73 1.11
N LEU A 70 -5.53 -0.88 -0.11
CA LEU A 70 -6.18 -1.55 -1.23
C LEU A 70 -6.39 -3.05 -0.98
N HIS A 71 -5.41 -3.71 -0.36
CA HIS A 71 -5.53 -5.10 0.08
C HIS A 71 -6.64 -5.26 1.13
N ALA A 72 -6.70 -4.36 2.11
CA ALA A 72 -7.74 -4.37 3.16
C ALA A 72 -9.17 -4.12 2.64
N VAL A 73 -9.33 -3.60 1.41
CA VAL A 73 -10.64 -3.45 0.75
C VAL A 73 -10.85 -4.46 -0.39
N GLY A 74 -9.98 -5.47 -0.52
CA GLY A 74 -10.14 -6.58 -1.47
C GLY A 74 -9.86 -6.22 -2.93
N LYS A 75 -9.14 -5.14 -3.20
CA LYS A 75 -8.78 -4.72 -4.57
C LYS A 75 -7.41 -5.23 -5.03
N VAL A 76 -6.53 -5.56 -4.09
CA VAL A 76 -5.16 -6.01 -4.37
C VAL A 76 -4.86 -7.29 -3.61
N ARG A 77 -4.20 -8.23 -4.29
CA ARG A 77 -3.65 -9.46 -3.73
C ARG A 77 -2.14 -9.27 -3.51
N ILE A 78 -1.65 -9.71 -2.35
CA ILE A 78 -0.23 -9.67 -2.00
C ILE A 78 0.33 -11.09 -2.14
N HIS A 79 1.36 -11.23 -2.95
CA HIS A 79 2.15 -12.44 -3.13
C HIS A 79 3.43 -12.33 -2.29
N PRO A 80 3.60 -13.14 -1.24
CA PRO A 80 4.75 -13.03 -0.36
C PRO A 80 6.06 -13.38 -1.08
N ALA A 81 7.17 -12.86 -0.56
CA ALA A 81 8.49 -13.24 -1.03
C ALA A 81 8.75 -14.74 -0.81
N PRO A 82 9.51 -15.42 -1.69
CA PRO A 82 9.85 -16.83 -1.55
C PRO A 82 10.48 -17.17 -0.21
N GLU A 83 10.25 -18.39 0.29
CA GLU A 83 10.90 -18.88 1.51
C GLU A 83 12.43 -18.89 1.33
N GLY A 84 13.15 -18.42 2.35
CA GLY A 84 14.62 -18.28 2.32
C GLY A 84 15.15 -16.92 1.85
N THR A 85 14.29 -16.00 1.43
CA THR A 85 14.71 -14.63 1.06
C THR A 85 15.19 -13.86 2.31
N PRO A 86 16.40 -13.24 2.30
CA PRO A 86 16.89 -12.40 3.40
C PRO A 86 15.88 -11.30 3.75
N GLN A 87 15.67 -11.05 5.06
CA GLN A 87 14.57 -10.21 5.52
C GLN A 87 14.60 -8.78 4.96
N LEU A 88 15.80 -8.23 4.74
CA LEU A 88 16.00 -6.91 4.13
C LEU A 88 15.62 -6.87 2.63
N GLN A 89 15.70 -8.00 1.94
CA GLN A 89 15.39 -8.11 0.51
C GLN A 89 13.93 -8.51 0.25
N LYS A 90 13.22 -9.02 1.27
CA LYS A 90 11.81 -9.44 1.12
C LYS A 90 10.93 -8.36 0.49
N VAL A 91 11.16 -7.09 0.83
CA VAL A 91 10.40 -5.95 0.28
C VAL A 91 10.49 -5.85 -1.24
N ASP A 92 11.64 -6.21 -1.82
CA ASP A 92 11.87 -6.18 -3.27
C ASP A 92 11.30 -7.42 -3.98
N HIS A 93 10.99 -8.49 -3.24
CA HIS A 93 10.45 -9.74 -3.77
C HIS A 93 8.94 -9.92 -3.56
N ILE A 94 8.33 -9.15 -2.65
CA ILE A 94 6.86 -9.12 -2.51
C ILE A 94 6.26 -8.56 -3.80
N ARG A 95 5.25 -9.24 -4.32
CA ARG A 95 4.51 -8.79 -5.50
C ARG A 95 3.07 -8.46 -5.16
N TYR A 96 2.49 -7.55 -5.94
CA TYR A 96 1.13 -7.07 -5.78
C TYR A 96 0.40 -7.18 -7.11
N GLU A 97 -0.83 -7.66 -7.06
CA GLU A 97 -1.65 -7.89 -8.24
C GLU A 97 -3.04 -7.31 -8.02
N ARG A 98 -3.65 -6.72 -9.06
CA ARG A 98 -5.04 -6.28 -8.99
C ARG A 98 -5.98 -7.48 -9.01
N ILE A 99 -6.96 -7.47 -8.10
CA ILE A 99 -8.07 -8.42 -8.10
C ILE A 99 -9.10 -7.91 -9.11
N ALA A 100 -9.45 -8.75 -10.08
CA ALA A 100 -10.45 -8.46 -11.11
C ALA A 100 -11.87 -8.37 -10.54
#